data_AF-A0A378AMS8-F1
#
_entry.id   AF-A0A378AMS8-F1
#
_cell.length_a   1.000
_cell.length_b   1.000
_cell.length_c   1.000
_cell.angle_alpha   90.00
_cell.angle_beta   90.00
_cell.angle_gamma   90.00
#
_symmetry.space_group_name_H-M   'P 1'
#
loop_
_entity.id
_entity.type
_entity.pdbx_description
1 polymer ?
#
loop_
_entity_poly.entity_id
_entity_poly.type
_entity_poly.pdbx_seq_one_letter_code
_entity_poly.pdbx_strand_id
1 'polypeptide(L)'
;MTNAHVYTERNAWLQRCRPVTEPTRGGINPGRNARFDKRHPLRGNTDSSWQPLVHDLTNEGLAFGHELAQALRSMHSATSDSLEDDGFLFQLYMPEGDNVSVFDRADALAGWVNHFLLGLGVTQPKLDKVKDETGEAIDDLRNIAQLGYDEDEDQEELEMSLEEIIEYVRVAALLCHDTFARQQPTAPEVRKPTLH
;
A
#
# COMPACT_ATOMS: atom_id res chain seq x y z
N MET A 1 24.88 -1.72 -17.94
CA MET A 1 25.06 -0.97 -16.68
C MET A 1 23.97 -1.44 -15.75
N THR A 2 24.40 -1.97 -14.61
CA THR A 2 23.84 -3.17 -13.98
C THR A 2 22.80 -2.80 -12.90
N ASN A 3 21.79 -3.66 -12.70
CA ASN A 3 20.69 -3.60 -11.72
C ASN A 3 21.06 -3.18 -10.27
N ALA A 4 22.34 -3.05 -9.92
CA ALA A 4 22.80 -2.70 -8.57
C ALA A 4 22.43 -1.27 -8.12
N HIS A 5 22.26 -0.31 -9.04
CA HIS A 5 21.91 1.06 -8.66
C HIS A 5 20.48 1.19 -8.11
N VAL A 6 19.51 0.48 -8.71
CA VAL A 6 18.10 0.50 -8.29
C VAL A 6 17.90 -0.09 -6.88
N TYR A 7 18.71 -1.07 -6.49
CA TYR A 7 18.64 -1.65 -5.13
C TYR A 7 19.23 -0.73 -4.05
N THR A 8 20.17 0.14 -4.41
CA THR A 8 20.84 1.01 -3.43
C THR A 8 19.94 2.17 -3.02
N GLU A 9 19.16 2.71 -3.95
CA GLU A 9 18.19 3.78 -3.68
C GLU A 9 16.97 3.28 -2.92
N ARG A 10 16.49 2.06 -3.21
CA ARG A 10 15.37 1.44 -2.50
C ARG A 10 15.65 1.15 -1.01
N ASN A 11 16.90 0.85 -0.65
CA ASN A 11 17.32 0.68 0.75
C ASN A 11 17.47 2.00 1.50
N ALA A 12 17.72 3.12 0.80
CA ALA A 12 17.78 4.44 1.40
C ALA A 12 16.38 4.99 1.77
N TRP A 13 15.32 4.51 1.11
CA TRP A 13 13.93 4.81 1.40
C TRP A 13 13.48 4.18 2.74
N LEU A 14 13.75 2.89 2.95
CA LEU A 14 13.40 2.17 4.20
C LEU A 14 14.09 2.71 5.46
N GLN A 15 15.26 3.35 5.33
CA GLN A 15 15.99 3.96 6.45
C GLN A 15 15.47 5.36 6.83
N ARG A 16 14.81 6.08 5.90
CA ARG A 16 14.25 7.42 6.12
C ARG A 16 12.85 7.40 6.72
N CYS A 17 12.09 6.34 6.46
CA CYS A 17 10.73 6.13 6.94
C CYS A 17 10.71 5.52 8.36
N ARG A 18 11.32 6.19 9.34
CA ARG A 18 11.20 5.77 10.74
C ARG A 18 9.76 6.01 11.22
N PRO A 19 9.11 5.05 11.91
CA PRO A 19 7.84 5.30 12.56
C PRO A 19 8.00 6.37 13.64
N VAL A 20 7.13 7.38 13.62
CA VAL A 20 7.02 8.38 14.69
C VAL A 20 6.44 7.68 15.92
N THR A 21 7.33 7.19 16.79
CA THR A 21 6.99 6.92 18.19
C THR A 21 8.12 7.39 19.09
N GLU A 22 8.19 8.70 19.33
CA GLU A 22 8.81 9.25 20.52
C GLU A 22 7.75 9.99 21.34
N PRO A 23 7.40 9.52 22.56
CA PRO A 23 6.88 10.41 23.57
C PRO A 23 8.07 11.10 24.24
N THR A 24 8.03 12.43 24.20
CA THR A 24 8.89 13.35 24.94
C THR A 24 9.12 12.89 26.39
N ARG A 25 10.39 12.83 26.79
CA ARG A 25 10.81 12.72 28.19
C ARG A 25 10.28 13.92 28.98
N GLY A 26 9.21 13.71 29.73
CA GLY A 26 8.74 14.60 30.80
C GLY A 26 8.08 13.74 31.88
N GLY A 27 8.73 13.61 33.03
CA GLY A 27 8.27 12.73 34.11
C GLY A 27 6.96 13.18 34.77
N ILE A 28 6.21 12.22 35.33
CA ILE A 28 5.67 12.21 36.70
C ILE A 28 5.00 10.84 36.98
N ASN A 29 5.39 10.28 38.13
CA ASN A 29 4.97 9.15 38.97
C ASN A 29 3.71 8.27 38.66
N PRO A 30 3.72 7.00 39.13
CA PRO A 30 2.75 5.96 38.80
C PRO A 30 1.53 5.99 39.72
N GLY A 31 0.40 5.51 39.20
CA GLY A 31 -0.75 5.13 40.00
C GLY A 31 -2.05 5.77 39.51
N ARG A 32 -2.78 5.03 38.67
CA ARG A 32 -4.20 4.69 38.88
C ARG A 32 -4.77 3.99 37.65
N ASN A 33 -5.15 2.73 37.87
CA ASN A 33 -6.30 2.04 37.27
C ASN A 33 -6.86 2.62 35.96
N ALA A 34 -6.43 2.05 34.83
CA ALA A 34 -7.28 1.95 33.65
C ALA A 34 -7.42 0.46 33.32
N ARG A 35 -8.66 -0.01 33.47
CA ARG A 35 -9.09 -1.37 33.12
C ARG A 35 -8.73 -1.58 31.65
N PHE A 36 -7.87 -2.54 31.37
CA PHE A 36 -7.71 -3.06 30.01
C PHE A 36 -9.03 -3.72 29.62
N ASP A 37 -9.86 -2.98 28.87
CA ASP A 37 -11.03 -3.50 28.18
C ASP A 37 -10.53 -4.50 27.13
N LYS A 38 -10.73 -5.78 27.42
CA LYS A 38 -10.46 -6.91 26.53
C LYS A 38 -11.56 -6.99 25.46
N ARG A 39 -11.67 -5.98 24.60
CA ARG A 39 -12.62 -5.99 23.46
C ARG A 39 -11.95 -5.62 22.16
N HIS A 40 -11.27 -6.60 21.59
CA HIS A 40 -11.60 -7.23 20.31
C HIS A 40 -10.36 -8.05 19.94
N PRO A 41 -10.47 -9.36 19.66
CA PRO A 41 -9.43 -9.96 18.86
C PRO A 41 -9.49 -9.19 17.55
N LEU A 42 -8.43 -8.44 17.26
CA LEU A 42 -8.11 -8.00 15.91
C LEU A 42 -8.48 -9.18 15.03
N ARG A 43 -9.52 -9.02 14.21
CA ARG A 43 -9.86 -9.98 13.18
C ARG A 43 -8.78 -9.82 12.12
N GLY A 44 -7.54 -10.10 12.52
CA GLY A 44 -6.37 -9.98 11.71
C GLY A 44 -6.62 -10.90 10.54
N ASN A 45 -6.63 -10.28 9.36
CA ASN A 45 -6.52 -10.99 8.10
C ASN A 45 -5.45 -12.07 8.29
N THR A 46 -5.91 -13.32 8.43
CA THR A 46 -5.08 -14.46 8.84
C THR A 46 -4.28 -14.99 7.66
N ASP A 47 -4.45 -14.35 6.50
CA ASP A 47 -3.75 -14.67 5.29
C ASP A 47 -2.29 -14.23 5.42
N SER A 48 -1.39 -15.22 5.54
CA SER A 48 0.06 -15.02 5.50
C SER A 48 0.61 -15.26 4.09
N SER A 49 -0.24 -15.46 3.08
CA SER A 49 0.16 -15.68 1.68
C SER A 49 0.95 -14.51 1.10
N TRP A 50 0.77 -13.30 1.63
CA TRP A 50 1.52 -12.11 1.23
C TRP A 50 3.01 -12.17 1.63
N GLN A 51 3.37 -12.89 2.70
CA GLN A 51 4.75 -12.85 3.22
C GLN A 51 5.77 -13.47 2.24
N PRO A 52 5.54 -14.67 1.68
CA PRO A 52 6.39 -15.20 0.62
C PRO A 52 6.49 -14.26 -0.59
N LEU A 53 5.37 -13.67 -1.02
CA LEU A 53 5.36 -12.73 -2.15
C LEU A 53 6.24 -11.51 -1.89
N VAL A 54 6.15 -10.92 -0.70
CA VAL A 54 7.01 -9.79 -0.33
C VAL A 54 8.48 -10.22 -0.30
N HIS A 55 8.82 -11.39 0.23
CA HIS A 55 10.19 -11.90 0.19
C HIS A 55 10.70 -12.04 -1.25
N ASP A 56 9.91 -12.61 -2.14
CA ASP A 56 10.27 -12.80 -3.55
C ASP A 56 10.51 -11.47 -4.26
N LEU A 57 9.64 -10.48 -4.02
CA LEU A 57 9.70 -9.17 -4.68
C LEU A 57 10.80 -8.26 -4.13
N THR A 58 11.17 -8.42 -2.86
CA THR A 58 12.00 -7.42 -2.16
C THR A 58 13.32 -7.95 -1.60
N ASN A 59 13.45 -9.27 -1.39
CA ASN A 59 14.59 -9.88 -0.70
C ASN A 59 15.03 -11.23 -1.33
N GLU A 60 14.86 -11.40 -2.65
CA GLU A 60 15.28 -12.60 -3.38
C GLU A 60 14.71 -13.92 -2.81
N GLY A 61 13.51 -13.85 -2.22
CA GLY A 61 12.85 -14.99 -1.58
C GLY A 61 13.38 -15.32 -0.18
N LEU A 62 14.35 -14.56 0.34
CA LEU A 62 14.87 -14.74 1.69
C LEU A 62 13.94 -14.10 2.73
N ALA A 63 13.79 -14.79 3.87
CA ALA A 63 13.02 -14.25 4.98
C ALA A 63 13.73 -13.05 5.64
N PHE A 64 12.95 -12.09 6.11
CA PHE A 64 13.47 -10.97 6.88
C PHE A 64 13.87 -11.37 8.31
N GLY A 65 14.76 -10.58 8.91
CA GLY A 65 15.04 -10.65 10.34
C GLY A 65 13.77 -10.42 11.18
N HIS A 66 13.76 -10.95 12.41
CA HIS A 66 12.56 -11.00 13.26
C HIS A 66 11.90 -9.63 13.48
N GLU A 67 12.70 -8.59 13.76
CA GLU A 67 12.20 -7.24 14.03
C GLU A 67 11.51 -6.62 12.80
N LEU A 68 12.15 -6.69 11.63
CA LEU A 68 11.58 -6.18 10.38
C LEU A 68 10.33 -6.97 9.99
N ALA A 69 10.34 -8.29 10.13
CA ALA A 69 9.18 -9.11 9.86
C ALA A 69 7.97 -8.76 10.77
N GLN A 70 8.23 -8.40 12.04
CA GLN A 70 7.18 -7.96 12.96
C GLN A 70 6.64 -6.58 12.57
N ALA A 71 7.52 -5.62 12.25
CA ALA A 71 7.12 -4.30 11.78
C ALA A 71 6.27 -4.39 10.50
N LEU A 72 6.67 -5.22 9.54
CA LEU A 72 5.91 -5.46 8.31
C LEU A 72 4.54 -6.08 8.58
N ARG A 73 4.43 -7.04 9.51
CA ARG A 73 3.12 -7.60 9.90
C ARG A 73 2.21 -6.56 10.53
N SER A 74 2.75 -5.69 11.40
CA SER A 74 1.98 -4.60 12.01
C SER A 74 1.51 -3.59 10.96
N MET A 75 2.38 -3.21 10.03
CA MET A 75 2.05 -2.30 8.93
C MET A 75 0.98 -2.91 8.02
N HIS A 76 1.16 -4.15 7.58
CA HIS A 76 0.18 -4.87 6.76
C HIS A 76 -1.19 -4.95 7.45
N SER A 77 -1.23 -5.27 8.75
CA SER A 77 -2.49 -5.31 9.51
C SER A 77 -3.17 -3.95 9.52
N ALA A 78 -2.44 -2.88 9.84
CA ALA A 78 -3.00 -1.54 9.90
C ALA A 78 -3.50 -1.05 8.52
N THR A 79 -2.79 -1.38 7.44
CA THR A 79 -3.20 -1.07 6.07
C THR A 79 -4.42 -1.89 5.64
N SER A 80 -4.48 -3.18 6.00
CA SER A 80 -5.65 -4.03 5.72
C SER A 80 -6.88 -3.50 6.45
N ASP A 81 -6.74 -3.13 7.73
CA ASP A 81 -7.84 -2.58 8.52
C ASP A 81 -8.34 -1.25 7.95
N SER A 82 -7.44 -0.37 7.45
CA SER A 82 -7.83 0.92 6.86
C SER A 82 -8.44 0.81 5.46
N LEU A 83 -8.11 -0.24 4.70
CA LEU A 83 -8.74 -0.55 3.41
C LEU A 83 -10.14 -1.17 3.56
N GLU A 84 -10.39 -1.88 4.66
CA GLU A 84 -11.72 -2.45 5.00
C GLU A 84 -12.64 -1.45 5.70
N ASP A 85 -12.12 -0.30 6.12
CA ASP A 85 -12.88 0.71 6.88
C ASP A 85 -13.79 1.56 5.96
N ASP A 86 -15.09 1.60 6.29
CA ASP A 86 -16.11 2.37 5.57
C ASP A 86 -15.90 3.91 5.68
N GLY A 87 -15.00 4.36 6.56
CA GLY A 87 -14.65 5.77 6.78
C GLY A 87 -13.57 6.30 5.84
N PHE A 88 -13.12 5.52 4.84
CA PHE A 88 -12.12 5.94 3.85
C PHE A 88 -10.78 6.39 4.48
N LEU A 89 -10.36 5.72 5.55
CA LEU A 89 -9.17 6.07 6.34
C LEU A 89 -7.84 5.65 5.69
N PHE A 90 -7.87 4.90 4.59
CA PHE A 90 -6.67 4.55 3.84
C PHE A 90 -5.94 5.80 3.34
N GLN A 91 -4.63 5.86 3.58
CA GLN A 91 -3.74 6.93 3.16
C GLN A 91 -2.49 6.35 2.49
N LEU A 92 -1.98 7.05 1.48
CA LEU A 92 -0.74 6.69 0.81
C LEU A 92 0.44 7.04 1.72
N TYR A 93 1.44 6.16 1.78
CA TYR A 93 2.65 6.43 2.54
C TYR A 93 3.62 7.26 1.69
N MET A 94 3.51 8.58 1.83
CA MET A 94 4.27 9.58 1.06
C MET A 94 5.39 10.21 1.90
N PRO A 95 6.48 10.67 1.29
CA PRO A 95 7.47 11.46 1.98
C PRO A 95 6.88 12.81 2.40
N GLU A 96 7.15 13.20 3.65
CA GLU A 96 6.66 14.44 4.27
C GLU A 96 7.82 15.22 4.92
N GLY A 97 7.62 16.52 5.13
CA GLY A 97 8.50 17.41 5.88
C GLY A 97 9.14 18.51 5.03
N ASP A 98 9.65 19.55 5.70
CA ASP A 98 10.10 20.81 5.08
C ASP A 98 11.25 20.67 4.06
N ASN A 99 11.95 19.52 4.04
CA ASN A 99 13.07 19.26 3.13
C ASN A 99 12.71 18.37 1.93
N VAL A 100 11.43 17.99 1.79
CA VAL A 100 10.95 17.16 0.69
C VAL A 100 10.42 18.08 -0.40
N SER A 101 10.98 18.00 -1.60
CA SER A 101 10.50 18.79 -2.74
C SER A 101 9.26 18.16 -3.38
N VAL A 102 8.50 18.96 -4.15
CA VAL A 102 7.40 18.44 -4.98
C VAL A 102 7.87 17.34 -5.94
N PHE A 103 9.08 17.46 -6.46
CA PHE A 103 9.71 16.48 -7.35
C PHE A 103 9.96 15.13 -6.64
N ASP A 104 10.49 15.17 -5.41
CA ASP A 104 10.66 13.96 -4.58
C ASP A 104 9.32 13.26 -4.31
N ARG A 105 8.24 14.04 -4.11
CA ARG A 105 6.89 13.52 -3.89
C ARG A 105 6.31 12.92 -5.18
N ALA A 106 6.52 13.56 -6.33
CA ALA A 106 6.08 13.05 -7.63
C ALA A 106 6.79 11.72 -7.98
N ASP A 107 8.10 11.65 -7.78
CA ASP A 107 8.88 10.41 -7.96
C ASP A 107 8.42 9.31 -6.99
N ALA A 108 8.15 9.68 -5.73
CA ALA A 108 7.63 8.74 -4.74
C ALA A 108 6.24 8.22 -5.12
N LEU A 109 5.37 9.07 -5.70
CA LEU A 109 4.04 8.66 -6.16
C LEU A 109 4.14 7.69 -7.34
N ALA A 110 4.94 8.01 -8.36
CA ALA A 110 5.19 7.11 -9.48
C ALA A 110 5.77 5.78 -9.00
N GLY A 111 6.71 5.82 -8.04
CA GLY A 111 7.26 4.65 -7.37
C GLY A 111 6.19 3.83 -6.64
N TRP A 112 5.31 4.48 -5.87
CA TRP A 112 4.23 3.83 -5.15
C TRP A 112 3.27 3.11 -6.12
N VAL A 113 2.84 3.79 -7.18
CA VAL A 113 1.93 3.24 -8.18
C VAL A 113 2.56 2.05 -8.91
N ASN A 114 3.85 2.12 -9.26
CA ASN A 114 4.58 0.99 -9.85
C ASN A 114 4.56 -0.25 -8.95
N HIS A 115 4.81 -0.10 -7.65
CA HIS A 115 4.78 -1.22 -6.71
C HIS A 115 3.37 -1.75 -6.47
N PHE A 116 2.36 -0.87 -6.46
CA PHE A 116 0.96 -1.26 -6.36
C PHE A 116 0.53 -2.11 -7.57
N LEU A 117 0.85 -1.67 -8.79
CA LEU A 117 0.56 -2.41 -10.03
C LEU A 117 1.32 -3.74 -10.10
N LEU A 118 2.57 -3.80 -9.60
CA LEU A 118 3.32 -5.04 -9.48
C LEU A 118 2.63 -6.04 -8.54
N GLY A 119 2.19 -5.57 -7.36
CA GLY A 119 1.44 -6.38 -6.40
C GLY A 119 0.12 -6.90 -6.99
N LEU A 120 -0.63 -6.05 -7.69
CA LEU A 120 -1.84 -6.44 -8.41
C LEU A 120 -1.54 -7.49 -9.49
N GLY A 121 -0.50 -7.30 -10.30
CA GLY A 121 -0.15 -8.24 -11.37
C GLY A 121 0.25 -9.63 -10.86
N VAL A 122 0.90 -9.70 -9.70
CA VAL A 122 1.27 -10.96 -9.05
C VAL A 122 0.07 -11.66 -8.39
N THR A 123 -0.85 -10.90 -7.81
CA THR A 123 -2.02 -11.44 -7.09
C THR A 123 -3.22 -11.71 -7.99
N GLN A 124 -3.31 -11.05 -9.15
CA GLN A 124 -4.42 -11.15 -10.10
C GLN A 124 -3.95 -11.69 -11.47
N PRO A 125 -3.97 -13.01 -11.70
CA PRO A 125 -3.49 -13.63 -12.94
C PRO A 125 -4.24 -13.22 -14.23
N LYS A 126 -5.37 -12.53 -14.09
CA LYS A 126 -6.22 -12.06 -15.20
C LYS A 126 -6.47 -10.55 -15.13
N LEU A 127 -5.50 -9.79 -14.60
CA LEU A 127 -5.59 -8.33 -14.49
C LEU A 127 -5.85 -7.67 -15.86
N ASP A 128 -5.34 -8.27 -16.95
CA ASP A 128 -5.56 -7.87 -18.35
C ASP A 128 -7.03 -8.00 -18.82
N LYS A 129 -7.86 -8.73 -18.07
CA LYS A 129 -9.27 -8.99 -18.40
C LYS A 129 -10.23 -8.21 -17.53
N VAL A 130 -9.72 -7.44 -16.57
CA VAL A 130 -10.53 -6.53 -15.76
C VAL A 130 -11.02 -5.42 -16.69
N LYS A 131 -12.32 -5.14 -16.62
CA LYS A 131 -12.99 -4.13 -17.45
C LYS A 131 -13.74 -3.16 -16.54
N ASP A 132 -14.49 -2.26 -17.16
CA ASP A 132 -15.30 -1.25 -16.48
C ASP A 132 -14.43 -0.25 -15.72
N GLU A 133 -14.99 0.42 -14.71
CA GLU A 133 -14.34 1.50 -13.96
C GLU A 133 -13.00 1.08 -13.35
N THR A 134 -12.86 -0.19 -12.92
CA THR A 134 -11.60 -0.70 -12.37
C THR A 134 -10.53 -0.89 -13.44
N GLY A 135 -10.93 -1.30 -14.65
CA GLY A 135 -9.99 -1.43 -15.78
C GLY A 135 -9.44 -0.08 -16.21
N GLU A 136 -10.31 0.93 -16.31
CA GLU A 136 -9.92 2.32 -16.61
C GLU A 136 -8.99 2.88 -15.53
N ALA A 137 -9.31 2.69 -14.25
CA ALA A 137 -8.44 3.11 -13.15
C ALA A 137 -7.06 2.44 -13.20
N ILE A 138 -6.96 1.16 -13.58
CA ILE A 138 -5.68 0.47 -13.76
C ILE A 138 -4.88 1.06 -14.92
N ASP A 139 -5.53 1.41 -16.02
CA ASP A 139 -4.87 2.04 -17.17
C ASP A 139 -4.39 3.47 -16.83
N ASP A 140 -5.18 4.24 -16.09
CA ASP A 140 -4.77 5.55 -15.58
C ASP A 140 -3.58 5.43 -14.63
N LEU A 141 -3.60 4.45 -13.72
CA LEU A 141 -2.46 4.16 -12.83
C LEU A 141 -1.20 3.80 -13.63
N ARG A 142 -1.31 3.12 -14.77
CA ARG A 142 -0.13 2.86 -15.65
C ARG A 142 0.44 4.15 -16.24
N ASN A 143 -0.41 5.10 -16.59
CA ASN A 143 0.02 6.42 -17.06
C ASN A 143 0.71 7.20 -15.93
N ILE A 144 0.13 7.20 -14.72
CA ILE A 144 0.70 7.85 -13.53
C ILE A 144 2.02 7.19 -13.09
N ALA A 145 2.17 5.89 -13.27
CA ALA A 145 3.43 5.20 -13.00
C ALA A 145 4.60 5.67 -13.88
N GLN A 146 4.29 6.34 -14.99
CA GLN A 146 5.23 6.95 -15.94
C GLN A 146 5.18 8.48 -15.88
N LEU A 147 4.59 9.04 -14.80
CA LEU A 147 4.48 10.48 -14.62
C LEU A 147 5.87 11.11 -14.68
N GLY A 148 5.99 12.12 -15.54
CA GLY A 148 7.12 13.03 -15.61
C GLY A 148 6.61 14.45 -15.41
N TYR A 149 7.47 15.31 -14.92
CA TYR A 149 7.20 16.73 -14.71
C TYR A 149 8.27 17.54 -15.46
N ASP A 150 7.91 18.77 -15.83
CA ASP A 150 8.88 19.74 -16.31
C ASP A 150 9.46 20.48 -15.09
N GLU A 151 10.79 20.49 -14.96
CA GLU A 151 11.46 21.19 -13.87
C GLU A 151 11.37 22.72 -13.99
N ASP A 152 11.04 23.21 -15.20
CA ASP A 152 10.86 24.64 -15.49
C ASP A 152 9.42 25.14 -15.24
N GLU A 153 8.48 24.25 -14.91
CA GLU A 153 7.09 24.61 -14.55
C GLU A 153 6.96 25.29 -13.18
N ASP A 154 5.83 25.94 -12.95
CA ASP A 154 5.51 26.56 -11.67
C ASP A 154 5.33 25.48 -10.59
N GLN A 155 6.17 25.53 -9.56
CA GLN A 155 6.17 24.53 -8.49
C GLN A 155 4.88 24.55 -7.65
N GLU A 156 4.24 25.72 -7.46
CA GLU A 156 2.99 25.79 -6.70
C GLU A 156 1.85 25.14 -7.51
N GLU A 157 1.81 25.34 -8.83
CA GLU A 157 0.85 24.68 -9.73
C GLU A 157 1.07 23.16 -9.78
N LEU A 158 2.33 22.73 -9.84
CA LEU A 158 2.70 21.31 -9.80
C LEU A 158 2.31 20.67 -8.46
N GLU A 159 2.53 21.37 -7.33
CA GLU A 159 2.11 20.89 -6.01
C GLU A 159 0.60 20.68 -5.93
N MET A 160 -0.19 21.66 -6.39
CA MET A 160 -1.65 21.53 -6.40
C MET A 160 -2.11 20.35 -7.26
N SER A 161 -1.55 20.22 -8.47
CA SER A 161 -1.87 19.12 -9.38
C SER A 161 -1.48 17.76 -8.79
N LEU A 162 -0.33 17.70 -8.11
CA LEU A 162 0.14 16.48 -7.47
C LEU A 162 -0.79 16.02 -6.35
N GLU A 163 -1.32 16.91 -5.52
CA GLU A 163 -2.30 16.56 -4.48
C GLU A 163 -3.56 15.92 -5.06
N GLU A 164 -4.06 16.43 -6.20
CA GLU A 164 -5.21 15.85 -6.90
C GLU A 164 -4.91 14.43 -7.40
N ILE A 165 -3.72 14.21 -7.96
CA ILE A 165 -3.29 12.88 -8.44
C ILE A 165 -3.10 11.92 -7.26
N ILE A 166 -2.52 12.37 -6.15
CA ILE A 166 -2.38 11.57 -4.91
C ILE A 166 -3.75 11.09 -4.43
N GLU A 167 -4.74 11.99 -4.40
CA GLU A 167 -6.11 11.63 -4.00
C GLU A 167 -6.76 10.67 -5.01
N TYR A 168 -6.58 10.89 -6.31
CA TYR A 168 -7.04 9.95 -7.34
C TYR A 168 -6.46 8.55 -7.14
N VAL A 169 -5.14 8.44 -6.93
CA VAL A 169 -4.45 7.17 -6.68
C VAL A 169 -5.00 6.47 -5.44
N ARG A 170 -5.28 7.22 -4.37
CA ARG A 170 -5.87 6.70 -3.13
C ARG A 170 -7.26 6.09 -3.38
N VAL A 171 -8.11 6.80 -4.13
CA VAL A 171 -9.46 6.32 -4.49
C VAL A 171 -9.40 5.13 -5.44
N ALA A 172 -8.51 5.16 -6.44
CA ALA A 172 -8.29 4.05 -7.36
C ALA A 172 -7.82 2.78 -6.62
N ALA A 173 -6.96 2.92 -5.61
CA ALA A 173 -6.52 1.81 -4.78
C ALA A 173 -7.68 1.18 -3.97
N LEU A 174 -8.56 2.01 -3.40
CA LEU A 174 -9.77 1.56 -2.72
C LEU A 174 -10.75 0.85 -3.66
N LEU A 175 -10.96 1.39 -4.87
CA LEU A 175 -11.79 0.76 -5.91
C LEU A 175 -11.24 -0.62 -6.32
N CYS A 176 -9.93 -0.71 -6.53
CA CYS A 176 -9.26 -1.97 -6.82
C CYS A 176 -9.44 -2.97 -5.66
N HIS A 177 -9.21 -2.52 -4.42
CA HIS A 177 -9.40 -3.34 -3.24
C HIS A 177 -10.84 -3.87 -3.16
N ASP A 178 -11.86 -3.03 -3.31
CA ASP A 178 -13.26 -3.45 -3.27
C ASP A 178 -13.58 -4.50 -4.34
N THR A 179 -13.07 -4.29 -5.56
CA THR A 179 -13.29 -5.17 -6.70
C THR A 179 -12.66 -6.55 -6.49
N PHE A 180 -11.42 -6.60 -5.99
CA PHE A 180 -10.68 -7.86 -5.85
C PHE A 180 -10.92 -8.57 -4.50
N ALA A 181 -11.19 -7.83 -3.42
CA ALA A 181 -11.52 -8.42 -2.12
C ALA A 181 -12.90 -9.11 -2.12
N ARG A 182 -13.84 -8.60 -2.93
CA ARG A 182 -15.18 -9.21 -3.09
C ARG A 182 -15.20 -10.42 -4.02
N GLN A 183 -14.14 -10.69 -4.78
CA GLN A 183 -14.00 -11.93 -5.57
C GLN A 183 -13.66 -13.13 -4.67
N GLN A 184 -14.53 -13.46 -3.72
CA GLN A 184 -14.56 -14.81 -3.15
C GLN A 184 -15.05 -15.80 -4.21
N PRO A 185 -14.60 -17.08 -4.16
CA PRO A 185 -14.85 -18.03 -5.24
C PRO A 185 -16.35 -18.18 -5.46
N THR A 186 -16.80 -17.93 -6.69
CA THR A 186 -18.09 -18.47 -7.14
C THR A 186 -17.98 -19.98 -7.00
N ALA A 187 -18.61 -20.51 -5.95
CA ALA A 187 -18.78 -21.95 -5.80
C ALA A 187 -19.36 -22.46 -7.13
N PRO A 188 -18.76 -23.48 -7.77
CA PRO A 188 -19.33 -24.01 -8.99
C PRO A 188 -20.74 -24.47 -8.65
N GLU A 189 -21.74 -23.86 -9.28
CA GLU A 189 -23.12 -24.26 -9.16
C GLU A 189 -23.20 -25.71 -9.62
N VAL A 190 -23.20 -26.64 -8.67
CA VAL A 190 -23.41 -28.06 -8.92
C VAL A 190 -24.84 -28.17 -9.42
N ARG A 191 -24.99 -28.10 -10.75
CA ARG A 191 -26.22 -28.49 -11.43
C ARG A 191 -26.47 -29.95 -11.09
N LYS A 192 -27.31 -30.19 -10.07
CA LYS A 192 -27.84 -31.51 -9.78
C LYS A 192 -28.47 -32.03 -11.07
N PRO A 193 -28.07 -33.21 -11.59
CA PRO A 193 -28.74 -33.78 -12.74
C PRO A 193 -30.16 -34.11 -12.30
N THR A 194 -31.14 -33.45 -12.91
CA THR A 194 -32.54 -33.84 -12.81
C THR A 194 -32.65 -35.19 -13.50
N LEU A 195 -32.87 -36.25 -12.72
CA LEU A 195 -33.16 -37.58 -13.24
C LEU A 195 -34.52 -37.49 -13.96
N HIS A 196 -34.54 -37.87 -15.24
CA HIS A 196 -35.76 -38.18 -15.99
C HIS A 196 -36.01 -39.69 -15.96
#